data_AF-A0A932LIT7-F1
#
_entry.id   AF-A0A932LIT7-F1
#
_cell.length_a   1.000
_cell.length_b   1.000
_cell.length_c   1.000
_cell.angle_alpha   90.00
_cell.angle_beta   90.00
_cell.angle_gamma   90.00
#
_symmetry.space_group_name_H-M   'P 1'
#
loop_
_entity.id
_entity.type
_entity.pdbx_description
1 polymer ?
#
loop_
_entity_poly.entity_id
_entity_poly.type
_entity_poly.pdbx_seq_one_letter_code
_entity_poly.pdbx_strand_id
1 'polypeptide(L)'
;MQRHQDLYRESQLLLTSTTDWVFFFKEILGLTGKVRQTFNGEELLAFQRSQEYTEILQMLTILRKKKPIPGQPREEERVITVRLPKAMHEALTQEARERCTTVNKLCISKLLQSIDQALIPADLPEIAAAKGEAQEASA
;
A
#
# COMPACT_ATOMS: atom_id res chain seq x y z
N MET A 1 6.44 -14.05 -17.28
CA MET A 1 5.26 -13.43 -17.93
C MET A 1 3.96 -14.17 -17.61
N GLN A 2 3.86 -15.50 -17.77
CA GLN A 2 2.60 -16.24 -17.48
C GLN A 2 2.03 -15.93 -16.08
N ARG A 3 2.85 -16.04 -15.03
CA ARG A 3 2.47 -15.70 -13.64
C ARG A 3 1.92 -14.28 -13.46
N HIS A 4 2.42 -13.29 -14.24
CA HIS A 4 1.93 -11.90 -14.16
C HIS A 4 0.52 -11.80 -14.75
N GLN A 5 0.30 -12.44 -15.90
CA GLN A 5 -0.99 -12.45 -16.60
C GLN A 5 -2.06 -13.25 -15.83
N ASP A 6 -1.66 -14.34 -15.18
CA ASP A 6 -2.57 -15.15 -14.35
C ASP A 6 -3.08 -14.31 -13.16
N LEU A 7 -2.16 -13.67 -12.44
CA LEU A 7 -2.51 -12.79 -11.31
C LEU A 7 -3.37 -11.59 -11.75
N TYR A 8 -3.08 -11.02 -12.91
CA TYR A 8 -3.88 -9.96 -13.50
C TYR A 8 -5.32 -10.42 -13.79
N ARG A 9 -5.48 -11.58 -14.44
CA ARG A 9 -6.79 -12.15 -14.75
C ARG A 9 -7.59 -12.45 -13.49
N GLU A 10 -6.94 -13.01 -12.47
CA GLU A 10 -7.56 -13.24 -11.16
C GLU A 10 -8.01 -11.93 -10.50
N SER A 11 -7.21 -10.87 -10.62
CA SER A 11 -7.56 -9.54 -10.12
C SER A 11 -8.77 -8.96 -10.87
N GLN A 12 -8.86 -9.15 -12.18
CA GLN A 12 -10.04 -8.73 -12.96
C GLN A 12 -11.31 -9.48 -12.52
N LEU A 13 -11.22 -10.80 -12.32
CA LEU A 13 -12.35 -11.59 -11.83
C LEU A 13 -12.80 -11.09 -10.46
N LEU A 14 -11.85 -10.83 -9.55
CA LEU A 14 -12.14 -10.28 -8.23
C LEU A 14 -12.80 -8.90 -8.29
N LEU A 15 -12.33 -8.02 -9.18
CA LEU A 15 -12.92 -6.68 -9.37
C LEU A 15 -14.40 -6.75 -9.76
N THR A 16 -14.80 -7.76 -10.53
CA THR A 16 -16.21 -7.95 -10.92
C THR A 16 -17.07 -8.54 -9.81
N SER A 17 -16.48 -9.33 -8.90
CA SER A 17 -17.21 -10.03 -7.83
C SER A 17 -17.30 -9.25 -6.53
N THR A 18 -16.43 -8.26 -6.29
CA THR A 18 -16.48 -7.43 -5.08
C THR A 18 -16.66 -5.93 -5.36
N THR A 19 -17.24 -5.24 -4.38
CA THR A 19 -17.25 -3.78 -4.31
C THR A 19 -16.38 -3.25 -3.17
N ASP A 20 -15.82 -4.15 -2.35
CA ASP A 20 -14.99 -3.82 -1.21
C ASP A 20 -13.51 -3.77 -1.63
N TRP A 21 -12.96 -2.56 -1.59
CA TRP A 21 -11.55 -2.32 -1.91
C TRP A 21 -10.60 -2.94 -0.88
N VAL A 22 -11.02 -3.09 0.38
CA VAL A 22 -10.18 -3.62 1.44
C VAL A 22 -10.02 -5.12 1.28
N PHE A 23 -11.12 -5.82 0.98
CA PHE A 23 -11.09 -7.23 0.61
C PHE A 23 -10.18 -7.46 -0.60
N PHE A 24 -10.35 -6.67 -1.67
CA PHE A 24 -9.46 -6.76 -2.84
C PHE A 24 -7.99 -6.53 -2.46
N PHE A 25 -7.72 -5.52 -1.65
CA PHE A 25 -6.36 -5.22 -1.19
C PHE A 25 -5.76 -6.40 -0.43
N LYS A 26 -6.48 -6.99 0.53
CA LYS A 26 -6.01 -8.13 1.33
C LYS A 26 -5.69 -9.35 0.47
N GLU A 27 -6.60 -9.71 -0.42
CA GLU A 27 -6.48 -10.90 -1.26
C GLU A 27 -5.34 -10.79 -2.28
N ILE A 28 -5.15 -9.61 -2.88
CA ILE A 28 -4.16 -9.43 -3.95
C ILE A 28 -2.84 -8.87 -3.41
N LEU A 29 -2.87 -7.71 -2.77
CA LEU A 29 -1.70 -6.89 -2.42
C LEU A 29 -1.27 -7.00 -0.95
N GLY A 30 -2.09 -7.61 -0.10
CA GLY A 30 -1.88 -7.71 1.33
C GLY A 30 -0.62 -8.49 1.71
N LEU A 31 -0.31 -8.51 3.00
CA LEU A 31 0.85 -9.26 3.54
C LEU A 31 0.80 -10.74 3.16
N THR A 32 -0.40 -11.33 3.19
CA THR A 32 -0.70 -12.70 2.76
C THR A 32 -1.34 -12.73 1.38
N GLY A 33 -1.29 -11.63 0.63
CA GLY A 33 -1.94 -11.53 -0.68
C GLY A 33 -1.20 -12.33 -1.75
N LYS A 34 -1.91 -12.66 -2.83
CA LYS A 34 -1.40 -13.47 -3.94
C LYS A 34 -0.08 -12.97 -4.51
N VAL A 35 0.11 -11.65 -4.60
CA VAL A 35 1.35 -11.04 -5.12
C VAL A 35 2.58 -11.52 -4.33
N ARG A 36 2.51 -11.53 -3.00
CA ARG A 36 3.62 -11.96 -2.13
C ARG A 36 3.76 -13.47 -2.03
N GLN A 37 2.71 -14.22 -2.33
CA GLN A 37 2.78 -15.68 -2.44
C GLN A 37 3.41 -16.12 -3.77
N THR A 38 3.17 -15.37 -4.85
CA THR A 38 3.64 -15.71 -6.20
C THR A 38 5.05 -15.22 -6.50
N PHE A 39 5.44 -14.05 -5.97
CA PHE A 39 6.72 -13.40 -6.24
C PHE A 39 7.48 -13.13 -4.94
N ASN A 40 8.79 -13.35 -4.94
CA ASN A 40 9.68 -13.10 -3.82
C ASN A 40 10.94 -12.33 -4.27
N GLY A 41 11.62 -11.68 -3.32
CA GLY A 41 12.89 -10.98 -3.55
C GLY A 41 12.85 -10.02 -4.75
N GLU A 42 13.78 -10.22 -5.69
CA GLU A 42 13.88 -9.41 -6.90
C GLU A 42 12.69 -9.60 -7.86
N GLU A 43 12.07 -10.78 -7.91
CA GLU A 43 10.90 -11.01 -8.78
C GLU A 43 9.73 -10.11 -8.37
N LEU A 44 9.55 -9.90 -7.07
CA LEU A 44 8.51 -9.01 -6.54
C LEU A 44 8.77 -7.56 -6.95
N LEU A 45 10.02 -7.11 -6.90
CA LEU A 45 10.41 -5.76 -7.32
C LEU A 45 10.22 -5.57 -8.82
N ALA A 46 10.56 -6.58 -9.62
CA ALA A 46 10.32 -6.56 -11.06
C ALA A 46 8.82 -6.49 -11.38
N PHE A 47 7.99 -7.28 -10.67
CA PHE A 47 6.54 -7.24 -10.82
C PHE A 47 5.95 -5.88 -10.43
N GLN A 48 6.40 -5.28 -9.32
CA GLN A 48 5.94 -3.96 -8.88
C GLN A 48 6.28 -2.81 -9.85
N ARG A 49 7.19 -3.04 -10.80
CA ARG A 49 7.53 -2.12 -11.89
C ARG A 49 6.82 -2.45 -13.20
N SER A 50 6.04 -3.53 -13.23
CA SER A 50 5.38 -3.99 -14.45
C SER A 50 4.08 -3.24 -14.73
N GLN A 51 3.63 -3.34 -15.99
CA GLN A 51 2.35 -2.78 -16.41
C GLN A 51 1.18 -3.47 -15.69
N GLU A 52 1.24 -4.80 -15.49
CA GLU A 52 0.18 -5.54 -14.82
C GLU A 52 -0.05 -5.05 -13.39
N TYR A 53 1.02 -4.76 -12.65
CA TYR A 53 0.90 -4.18 -11.31
C TYR A 53 0.25 -2.79 -11.34
N THR A 54 0.62 -1.96 -12.30
CA THR A 54 0.00 -0.64 -12.51
C THR A 54 -1.50 -0.77 -12.76
N GLU A 55 -1.91 -1.73 -13.59
CA GLU A 55 -3.32 -1.96 -13.88
C GLU A 55 -4.07 -2.51 -12.65
N ILE A 56 -3.46 -3.38 -11.84
CA ILE A 56 -4.05 -3.83 -10.55
C ILE A 56 -4.30 -2.63 -9.62
N LEU A 57 -3.36 -1.67 -9.55
CA LEU A 57 -3.54 -0.45 -8.76
C LEU A 57 -4.67 0.45 -9.32
N GLN A 58 -4.89 0.45 -10.64
CA GLN A 58 -6.03 1.13 -11.25
C GLN A 58 -7.36 0.45 -10.87
N MET A 59 -7.42 -0.89 -10.85
CA MET A 59 -8.60 -1.64 -10.37
C MET A 59 -8.93 -1.28 -8.92
N LEU A 60 -7.91 -1.25 -8.05
CA LEU A 60 -8.07 -0.83 -6.66
C LEU A 60 -8.58 0.62 -6.56
N THR A 61 -8.08 1.51 -7.41
CA THR A 61 -8.56 2.90 -7.48
C THR A 61 -10.03 2.99 -7.88
N ILE A 62 -10.50 2.14 -8.80
CA ILE A 62 -11.93 2.04 -9.16
C ILE A 62 -12.75 1.63 -7.94
N LEU A 63 -12.32 0.61 -7.19
CA LEU A 63 -13.01 0.16 -5.98
C LEU A 63 -13.05 1.26 -4.90
N ARG A 64 -11.96 1.98 -4.70
CA ARG A 64 -11.88 3.09 -3.72
C ARG A 64 -12.77 4.28 -4.06
N LYS A 65 -13.21 4.43 -5.33
CA LYS A 65 -14.19 5.45 -5.73
C LYS A 65 -15.62 5.06 -5.37
N LYS A 66 -15.90 3.76 -5.18
CA LYS A 66 -17.24 3.28 -4.81
C LYS A 66 -17.56 3.74 -3.38
N LYS A 67 -18.83 4.11 -3.15
CA LYS A 67 -19.29 4.44 -1.80
C LYS A 67 -19.35 3.15 -0.96
N PRO A 68 -18.98 3.20 0.33
CA PRO A 68 -19.15 2.06 1.21
C PRO A 68 -20.63 1.65 1.24
N ILE A 69 -20.89 0.35 1.19
CA ILE A 69 -22.25 -0.18 1.29
C ILE A 69 -22.75 0.04 2.73
N PRO A 70 -23.92 0.68 2.92
CA PRO A 70 -24.50 0.82 4.25
C PRO A 70 -24.77 -0.55 4.89
N GLY A 71 -24.35 -0.75 6.14
CA GLY A 71 -24.59 -1.98 6.89
C GLY A 71 -23.51 -3.07 6.74
N GLN A 72 -22.48 -2.86 5.91
CA GLN A 72 -21.33 -3.77 5.86
C GLN A 72 -20.39 -3.49 7.04
N PRO A 73 -19.87 -4.52 7.74
CA PRO A 73 -18.86 -4.32 8.78
C PRO A 73 -17.66 -3.64 8.14
N ARG A 74 -17.32 -2.44 8.64
CA ARG A 74 -16.12 -1.74 8.18
C ARG A 74 -14.91 -2.38 8.81
N GLU A 75 -13.87 -2.56 8.00
CA GLU A 75 -12.56 -2.88 8.52
C GLU A 75 -12.13 -1.85 9.57
N GLU A 76 -11.48 -2.33 10.62
CA GLU A 76 -11.00 -1.49 11.69
C GLU A 76 -9.94 -0.51 11.16
N GLU A 77 -10.27 0.78 11.15
CA GLU A 77 -9.34 1.82 10.68
C GLU A 77 -8.25 2.05 11.74
N ARG A 78 -6.99 2.06 11.29
CA ARG A 78 -5.81 2.39 12.09
C ARG A 78 -5.23 3.69 11.60
N VAL A 79 -4.90 4.58 12.54
CA VAL A 79 -4.34 5.91 12.21
C VAL A 79 -2.82 5.85 12.19
N ILE A 80 -2.22 6.40 11.13
CA ILE A 80 -0.79 6.65 11.03
C ILE A 80 -0.56 8.15 11.24
N THR A 81 0.23 8.53 12.26
CA THR A 81 0.61 9.93 12.49
C THR A 81 2.02 10.16 11.98
N VAL A 82 2.19 11.02 10.97
CA VAL A 82 3.50 11.40 10.41
C VAL A 82 3.77 12.86 10.74
N ARG A 83 4.96 13.17 11.29
CA ARG A 83 5.42 14.54 11.49
C ARG A 83 5.99 15.08 10.18
N LEU A 84 5.30 16.03 9.56
CA LEU A 84 5.73 16.67 8.32
C LEU A 84 6.16 18.12 8.58
N PRO A 85 7.26 18.60 7.97
CA PRO A 85 7.56 20.03 7.92
C PRO A 85 6.39 20.80 7.31
N LYS A 86 6.15 22.03 7.80
CA LYS A 86 5.01 22.88 7.38
C LYS A 86 4.91 23.00 5.86
N ALA A 87 6.03 23.30 5.19
CA ALA A 87 6.08 23.46 3.74
C ALA A 87 5.64 22.19 2.99
N MET A 88 6.04 21.00 3.48
CA MET A 88 5.66 19.73 2.87
C MET A 88 4.17 19.42 3.08
N HIS A 89 3.63 19.71 4.27
CA HIS A 89 2.20 19.57 4.55
C HIS A 89 1.34 20.49 3.67
N GLU A 90 1.77 21.75 3.48
CA GLU A 90 1.09 22.71 2.61
C GLU A 90 1.11 22.26 1.14
N ALA A 91 2.25 21.79 0.64
CA ALA A 91 2.37 21.22 -0.71
C ALA A 91 1.43 20.01 -0.90
N LEU A 92 1.37 19.11 0.07
CA LEU A 92 0.47 17.95 0.03
C LEU A 92 -1.01 18.35 0.03
N THR A 93 -1.35 19.37 0.82
CA THR A 93 -2.73 19.91 0.89
C THR A 93 -3.12 20.55 -0.44
N GLN A 94 -2.19 21.31 -1.05
CA GLN A 94 -2.40 21.94 -2.33
C GLN A 94 -2.57 20.89 -3.45
N GLU A 95 -1.74 19.85 -3.49
CA GLU A 95 -1.88 18.76 -4.46
C GLU A 95 -3.23 18.04 -4.34
N ALA A 96 -3.72 17.83 -3.11
CA ALA A 96 -5.04 17.23 -2.90
C ALA A 96 -6.16 18.12 -3.45
N ARG A 97 -6.05 19.45 -3.27
CA ARG A 97 -7.01 20.42 -3.80
C ARG A 97 -7.02 20.46 -5.33
N GLU A 98 -5.85 20.50 -5.95
CA GLU A 98 -5.71 20.48 -7.42
C GLU A 98 -6.31 19.23 -8.05
N ARG A 99 -6.27 18.10 -7.34
CA ARG A 99 -6.85 16.82 -7.76
C ARG A 99 -8.28 16.60 -7.25
N CYS A 100 -8.91 17.60 -6.66
CA CYS A 100 -10.28 17.54 -6.11
C CYS A 100 -10.50 16.33 -5.17
N THR A 101 -9.53 16.02 -4.32
CA THR A 101 -9.57 14.89 -3.40
C THR A 101 -9.22 15.31 -1.96
N THR A 102 -9.44 14.42 -0.99
CA THR A 102 -9.00 14.67 0.39
C THR A 102 -7.53 14.28 0.56
N VAL A 103 -6.85 14.92 1.51
CA VAL A 103 -5.46 14.59 1.85
C VAL A 103 -5.31 13.10 2.15
N ASN A 104 -6.22 12.51 2.94
CA ASN A 104 -6.18 11.07 3.24
C ASN A 104 -6.31 10.20 1.97
N LYS A 105 -7.24 10.51 1.06
CA LYS A 105 -7.39 9.76 -0.19
C LYS A 105 -6.13 9.83 -1.05
N LEU A 106 -5.51 11.01 -1.14
CA LEU A 106 -4.23 11.21 -1.83
C LEU A 106 -3.10 10.42 -1.15
N CYS A 107 -2.96 10.51 0.17
CA CYS A 107 -1.95 9.78 0.94
C CYS A 107 -2.05 8.28 0.72
N ILE A 108 -3.24 7.70 0.84
CA ILE A 108 -3.43 6.26 0.58
C ILE A 108 -3.04 5.92 -0.86
N SER A 109 -3.38 6.76 -1.86
CA SER A 109 -2.96 6.54 -3.25
C SER A 109 -1.44 6.61 -3.44
N LYS A 110 -0.73 7.44 -2.67
CA LYS A 110 0.73 7.49 -2.68
C LYS A 110 1.34 6.28 -1.96
N LEU A 111 0.78 5.86 -0.82
CA LEU A 111 1.22 4.70 -0.04
C LEU A 111 1.04 3.36 -0.78
N LEU A 112 0.08 3.28 -1.69
CA LEU A 112 -0.16 2.08 -2.51
C LEU A 112 0.86 1.91 -3.65
N GLN A 113 1.60 2.97 -4.01
CA GLN A 113 2.61 2.89 -5.06
C GLN A 113 3.89 2.27 -4.50
N SER A 114 4.60 1.52 -5.34
CA SER A 114 5.94 1.03 -5.00
C SER A 114 6.89 2.23 -4.91
N ILE A 115 7.67 2.27 -3.82
CA ILE A 115 8.73 3.24 -3.63
C ILE A 115 10.04 2.56 -4.00
N ASP A 116 10.92 3.26 -4.71
CA ASP A 116 12.27 2.76 -4.97
C ASP A 116 13.03 2.63 -3.64
N GLN A 117 13.63 1.47 -3.40
CA GLN A 117 14.38 1.19 -2.17
C GLN A 117 15.52 2.18 -1.97
N ALA A 118 16.12 2.69 -3.04
CA ALA A 118 17.17 3.71 -2.96
C ALA A 118 16.69 5.07 -2.43
N LEU A 119 15.38 5.32 -2.45
CA LEU A 119 14.77 6.57 -1.97
C LEU A 119 14.30 6.47 -0.51
N ILE A 120 14.49 5.31 0.13
CA ILE A 120 14.21 5.12 1.55
C ILE A 120 15.51 5.39 2.31
N PRO A 121 15.56 6.43 3.16
CA PRO A 121 16.68 6.59 4.08
C PRO A 121 16.76 5.35 4.95
N ALA A 122 17.80 4.53 4.75
CA ALA A 122 18.08 3.43 5.65
C ALA A 122 18.72 4.02 6.89
N ASP A 123 18.00 4.01 8.01
CA ASP A 123 18.63 4.20 9.30
C ASP A 123 19.62 3.04 9.48
N LEU A 124 20.92 3.34 9.39
CA LEU A 124 21.98 2.46 9.88
C LEU A 124 21.66 2.05 11.33
N PRO A 125 22.09 0.86 11.78
CA PRO A 125 21.43 0.10 12.83
C PRO A 125 21.63 0.67 14.25
N GLU A 126 20.96 1.77 14.60
CA GLU A 126 20.78 2.17 16.00
C GLU A 126 19.63 1.38 16.67
N ILE A 127 18.71 0.82 15.88
CA ILE A 127 17.57 0.04 16.38
C ILE A 127 18.00 -1.34 16.94
N ALA A 128 19.18 -1.85 16.55
CA ALA A 128 19.73 -3.08 17.14
C ALA A 128 20.38 -2.83 18.51
N ALA A 129 21.01 -1.68 18.73
CA ALA A 129 21.69 -1.35 19.98
C ALA A 129 20.68 -1.15 21.14
N ALA A 130 19.54 -0.53 20.87
CA ALA A 130 18.50 -0.31 21.90
C ALA A 130 17.81 -1.58 22.40
N LYS A 131 17.95 -2.72 21.70
CA LYS A 131 17.45 -4.02 22.17
C LYS A 131 18.49 -4.83 22.96
N GLY A 132 19.79 -4.49 22.85
CA GLY A 132 20.86 -5.14 23.61
C GLY A 132 20.97 -4.61 25.06
N GLU A 133 20.81 -3.30 25.25
CA GLU A 133 21.00 -2.66 26.56
C GLU A 133 19.86 -2.94 27.55
N ALA A 134 18.65 -3.27 27.07
CA ALA A 134 17.53 -3.63 27.94
C ALA A 134 17.61 -5.05 28.53
N GLN A 135 18.55 -5.89 28.05
CA GLN A 135 18.69 -7.28 28.48
C GLN A 135 19.84 -7.53 29.47
N GLU A 136 20.78 -6.59 29.62
CA GLU A 136 21.91 -6.71 30.58
C GLU A 136 21.67 -6.02 31.93
N ALA A 137 20.59 -5.25 32.11
CA ALA A 137 20.27 -4.60 33.40
C ALA A 137 19.42 -5.46 34.37
N SER A 138 19.28 -6.77 34.11
CA SER A 138 18.50 -7.67 34.96
C SER A 138 19.17 -9.04 35.19
N ALA A 139 20.50 -9.09 35.18
CA ALA A 139 21.29 -10.24 35.63
C ALA A 139 22.11 -9.89 36.89
#